data_AF-A0AAW1DIX0-F1
#
_entry.id   AF-A0AAW1DIX0-F1
#
_cell.length_a   1.000
_cell.length_b   1.000
_cell.length_c   1.000
_cell.angle_alpha   90.00
_cell.angle_beta   90.00
_cell.angle_gamma   90.00
#
_symmetry.space_group_name_H-M   'P 1'
#
loop_
_entity.id
_entity.type
_entity.pdbx_description
1 polymer ?
#
loop_
_entity_poly.entity_id
_entity_poly.type
_entity_poly.pdbx_seq_one_letter_code
_entity_poly.pdbx_strand_id
1 'polypeptide(L)'
;MRDEISAAVLFLARLIEKSENFNQDQLQDFKDRLSELLQERFENHWFPDKPDKGQGYRCIRVNGVNRRDPTLEKAANACGIKYEDMKLPFELTIWVDPNEVCCRYVLIY
;
A
#
# COMPACT_ATOMS: atom_id res chain seq x y z
N MET A 1 -1.47 -14.41 -4.03
CA MET A 1 -2.07 -13.27 -3.30
C MET A 1 -1.22 -12.82 -2.11
N ARG A 2 -0.92 -13.71 -1.15
CA ARG A 2 -0.18 -13.31 0.07
C ARG A 2 1.21 -12.77 -0.23
N ASP A 3 1.93 -13.40 -1.17
CA ASP A 3 3.29 -12.98 -1.53
C ASP A 3 3.29 -11.62 -2.21
N GLU A 4 2.31 -11.34 -3.07
CA GLU A 4 2.15 -10.07 -3.78
C GLU A 4 1.72 -8.95 -2.83
N ILE A 5 0.79 -9.23 -1.90
CA ILE A 5 0.45 -8.30 -0.82
C ILE A 5 1.70 -8.00 0.02
N SER A 6 2.44 -9.03 0.44
CA SER A 6 3.66 -8.89 1.24
C SER A 6 4.70 -8.02 0.53
N ALA A 7 4.93 -8.23 -0.77
CA ALA A 7 5.84 -7.42 -1.56
C ALA A 7 5.41 -5.94 -1.62
N ALA A 8 4.12 -5.67 -1.84
CA ALA A 8 3.59 -4.31 -1.87
C ALA A 8 3.67 -3.62 -0.51
N VAL A 9 3.34 -4.33 0.57
CA VAL A 9 3.40 -3.85 1.96
C VAL A 9 4.83 -3.53 2.36
N LEU A 10 5.78 -4.43 2.05
CA LEU A 10 7.20 -4.22 2.34
C LEU A 10 7.75 -3.02 1.58
N PHE A 11 7.36 -2.83 0.32
CA PHE A 11 7.72 -1.66 -0.46
C PHE A 11 7.21 -0.36 0.19
N LEU A 12 5.93 -0.32 0.59
CA LEU A 12 5.35 0.84 1.28
C LEU A 12 6.03 1.11 2.62
N ALA A 13 6.28 0.06 3.43
CA ALA A 13 6.97 0.19 4.71
C ALA A 13 8.37 0.81 4.54
N ARG A 14 9.13 0.38 3.52
CA ARG A 14 10.45 0.95 3.20
C ARG A 14 10.38 2.40 2.69
N LEU A 15 9.28 2.81 2.05
CA LEU A 15 9.10 4.21 1.66
C LEU A 15 8.88 5.09 2.88
N ILE A 16 8.07 4.64 3.83
CA ILE A 16 7.73 5.44 5.02
C ILE A 16 8.84 5.44 6.08
N GLU A 17 9.60 4.35 6.21
CA GLU A 17 10.73 4.25 7.16
C GLU A 17 11.77 5.35 6.95
N LYS A 18 11.90 5.87 5.72
CA LYS A 18 12.82 6.97 5.38
C LYS A 18 12.44 8.32 6.00
N SER A 19 11.24 8.47 6.57
CA SER A 19 10.75 9.79 7.03
C SER A 19 11.15 10.17 8.46
N GLU A 20 11.97 9.38 9.15
CA GLU A 20 12.40 9.55 10.56
C GLU A 20 11.26 9.65 11.60
N ASN A 21 9.99 9.47 11.19
CA ASN A 21 8.82 9.70 12.05
C ASN A 21 8.30 8.44 12.77
N PHE A 22 8.94 7.27 12.60
CA PHE A 22 8.40 5.98 13.01
C PHE A 22 9.41 5.13 13.78
N ASN A 23 8.96 4.44 14.83
CA ASN A 23 9.73 3.38 15.45
C ASN A 23 9.44 2.01 14.77
N GLN A 24 10.28 1.02 15.07
CA GLN A 24 10.20 -0.30 14.43
C GLN A 24 8.91 -1.06 14.78
N ASP A 25 8.38 -0.90 15.99
CA ASP A 25 7.15 -1.57 16.43
C ASP A 25 5.93 -1.01 15.68
N GLN A 26 5.81 0.32 15.57
CA GLN A 26 4.75 0.97 14.77
C GLN A 26 4.81 0.58 13.30
N LEU A 27 6.02 0.45 12.75
CA LEU A 27 6.21 0.00 11.38
C LEU A 27 5.79 -1.47 11.21
N GLN A 28 6.05 -2.31 12.21
CA GLN A 28 5.61 -3.70 12.23
C GLN A 28 4.09 -3.81 12.28
N ASP A 29 3.45 -3.11 13.23
CA ASP A 29 1.99 -3.05 13.35
C ASP A 29 1.34 -2.55 12.06
N PHE A 30 1.93 -1.54 11.41
CA PHE A 30 1.45 -1.02 10.13
C PHE A 30 1.51 -2.07 9.02
N LYS A 31 2.62 -2.83 8.91
CA LYS A 31 2.75 -3.90 7.90
C LYS A 31 1.69 -4.97 8.10
N ASP A 32 1.49 -5.40 9.34
CA ASP A 32 0.53 -6.46 9.68
C ASP A 32 -0.89 -5.97 9.38
N ARG A 33 -1.23 -4.76 9.85
CA ARG A 33 -2.56 -4.20 9.64
C ARG A 33 -2.89 -3.93 8.19
N LEU A 34 -1.93 -3.42 7.41
CA LEU A 34 -2.13 -3.19 5.98
C LEU A 34 -2.31 -4.52 5.22
N SER A 35 -1.57 -5.56 5.59
CA SER A 35 -1.68 -6.89 4.99
C SER A 35 -3.07 -7.48 5.19
N GLU A 36 -3.62 -7.42 6.41
CA GLU A 36 -4.98 -7.87 6.72
C GLU A 36 -6.02 -7.14 5.87
N LEU A 37 -5.97 -5.81 5.85
CA LEU A 37 -6.96 -5.00 5.12
C LEU A 37 -6.90 -5.21 3.61
N LEU A 38 -5.70 -5.39 3.05
CA LEU A 38 -5.54 -5.71 1.63
C LEU A 38 -6.04 -7.12 1.31
N GLN A 39 -5.82 -8.09 2.21
CA GLN A 39 -6.34 -9.44 2.04
C GLN A 39 -7.88 -9.45 2.06
N GLU A 40 -8.51 -8.76 3.01
CA GLU A 40 -9.97 -8.57 3.07
C GLU A 40 -10.49 -7.89 1.80
N ARG A 41 -9.83 -6.80 1.35
CA ARG A 41 -10.20 -6.09 0.13
C ARG A 41 -10.14 -7.04 -1.09
N PHE A 42 -9.09 -7.82 -1.22
CA PHE A 42 -8.83 -8.60 -2.45
C PHE A 42 -9.57 -9.94 -2.52
N GLU A 43 -10.15 -10.44 -1.42
CA GLU A 43 -10.73 -11.79 -1.29
C GLU A 43 -11.64 -12.21 -2.47
N ASN A 44 -12.54 -11.33 -2.90
CA ASN A 44 -13.48 -11.60 -4.00
C ASN A 44 -13.09 -10.95 -5.34
N HIS A 45 -11.89 -10.37 -5.39
CA HIS A 45 -11.37 -9.64 -6.54
C HIS A 45 -9.99 -10.18 -6.96
N TRP A 46 -9.69 -11.46 -6.70
CA TRP A 46 -8.42 -12.10 -7.07
C TRP A 46 -8.67 -13.21 -8.10
N PHE A 47 -8.14 -13.05 -9.32
CA PHE A 47 -8.40 -13.98 -10.44
C PHE A 47 -7.08 -14.47 -11.06
N PRO A 48 -6.47 -15.57 -10.57
CA PRO A 48 -5.18 -16.05 -11.06
C PRO A 48 -5.12 -16.32 -12.56
N ASP A 49 -6.20 -16.87 -13.13
CA ASP A 49 -6.28 -17.19 -14.56
C ASP A 49 -6.47 -15.96 -15.45
N LYS A 50 -6.84 -14.82 -14.85
CA LYS A 50 -7.04 -13.55 -15.55
C LYS A 50 -6.55 -12.38 -14.69
N PRO A 51 -5.22 -12.17 -14.57
CA PRO A 51 -4.65 -11.20 -13.63
C PRO A 51 -5.14 -9.77 -13.83
N ASP A 52 -5.44 -9.37 -15.07
CA ASP A 52 -5.96 -8.05 -15.42
C ASP A 52 -7.38 -7.79 -14.89
N LYS A 53 -8.17 -8.84 -14.63
CA LYS A 53 -9.52 -8.71 -14.09
C LYS A 53 -9.45 -8.21 -12.65
N GLY A 54 -10.08 -7.08 -12.37
CA GLY A 54 -10.13 -6.49 -11.03
C GLY A 54 -8.88 -5.70 -10.62
N GLN A 55 -7.87 -5.55 -11.49
CA GLN A 55 -6.64 -4.81 -11.16
C GLN A 55 -6.92 -3.37 -10.69
N GLY A 56 -7.89 -2.69 -11.30
CA GLY A 56 -8.29 -1.32 -10.92
C GLY A 56 -8.85 -1.23 -9.50
N TYR A 57 -9.50 -2.30 -9.04
CA TYR A 57 -10.01 -2.40 -7.68
C TYR A 57 -8.88 -2.70 -6.67
N ARG A 58 -7.90 -3.52 -7.06
CA ARG A 58 -6.74 -3.87 -6.21
C ARG A 58 -5.67 -2.79 -6.15
N CYS A 59 -5.66 -1.89 -7.13
CA CYS A 59 -4.73 -0.76 -7.23
C CYS A 59 -4.69 0.06 -5.93
N ILE A 60 -3.47 0.29 -5.43
CA ILE A 60 -3.19 1.23 -4.33
C ILE A 60 -2.72 2.52 -4.97
N ARG A 61 -3.48 3.61 -4.77
CA ARG A 61 -3.20 4.90 -5.41
C ARG A 61 -3.08 6.02 -4.39
N VAL A 62 -1.97 6.75 -4.47
CA VAL A 62 -1.72 7.99 -3.75
C VAL A 62 -1.67 9.13 -4.76
N ASN A 63 -2.46 10.17 -4.50
CA ASN A 63 -2.48 11.42 -5.24
C ASN A 63 -2.47 12.58 -4.22
N GLY A 64 -1.44 13.42 -4.31
CA GLY A 64 -1.16 14.47 -3.33
C GLY A 64 -2.16 15.63 -3.29
N VAL A 65 -3.13 15.69 -4.22
CA VAL A 65 -4.15 16.74 -4.24
C VAL A 65 -5.42 16.29 -3.51
N ASN A 66 -6.01 15.15 -3.91
CA ASN A 66 -7.40 14.83 -3.52
C ASN A 66 -7.67 13.37 -3.13
N ARG A 67 -6.76 12.42 -3.35
CA ARG A 67 -7.06 10.99 -3.14
C ARG A 67 -5.96 10.27 -2.38
N ARG A 68 -6.28 9.90 -1.14
CA ARG A 68 -5.58 8.89 -0.35
C ARG A 68 -6.22 7.54 -0.65
N ASP A 69 -5.41 6.48 -0.66
CA ASP A 69 -5.98 5.14 -0.65
C ASP A 69 -6.61 4.90 0.74
N PRO A 70 -7.91 4.57 0.83
CA PRO A 70 -8.60 4.43 2.10
C PRO A 70 -8.10 3.24 2.92
N THR A 71 -7.55 2.21 2.26
CA THR A 71 -6.96 1.05 2.95
C THR A 71 -5.65 1.46 3.63
N LEU A 72 -4.84 2.25 2.93
CA LEU A 72 -3.59 2.80 3.45
C LEU A 72 -3.84 3.76 4.63
N GLU A 73 -4.81 4.67 4.50
CA GLU A 73 -5.17 5.60 5.58
C GLU A 73 -5.76 4.88 6.80
N LYS A 74 -6.60 3.86 6.59
CA LYS A 74 -7.14 3.03 7.68
C LYS A 74 -6.05 2.28 8.42
N ALA A 75 -5.05 1.73 7.72
CA ALA A 75 -3.91 1.07 8.34
C ALA A 75 -3.06 2.05 9.16
N ALA A 76 -2.73 3.21 8.59
CA ALA A 76 -1.96 4.25 9.26
C ALA A 76 -2.65 4.71 10.56
N ASN A 77 -3.94 5.06 10.49
CA ASN A 77 -4.71 5.53 11.64
C ASN A 77 -4.81 4.47 12.76
N ALA A 78 -4.95 3.19 12.40
CA ALA A 78 -5.00 2.10 13.37
C ALA A 78 -3.69 1.93 14.16
N CYS A 79 -2.55 2.35 13.59
CA CYS A 79 -1.22 2.25 14.20
C CYS A 79 -0.76 3.58 14.81
N GLY A 80 -1.66 4.58 14.91
CA GLY A 80 -1.32 5.91 15.42
C GLY A 80 -0.38 6.71 14.49
N ILE A 81 -0.27 6.31 13.22
CA ILE A 81 0.53 6.99 12.20
C ILE A 81 -0.35 8.04 11.53
N LYS A 82 0.06 9.31 11.58
CA LYS A 82 -0.57 10.34 10.75
C LYS A 82 -0.17 10.11 9.30
N TYR A 83 -1.15 10.17 8.40
CA TYR A 83 -0.92 9.95 6.98
C TYR A 83 0.15 10.90 6.39
N GLU A 84 0.18 12.15 6.87
CA GLU A 84 1.11 13.19 6.44
C GLU A 84 2.57 12.94 6.84
N ASP A 85 2.78 12.11 7.86
CA ASP A 85 4.12 11.73 8.36
C ASP A 85 4.72 10.57 7.55
N MET A 86 3.91 9.89 6.74
CA MET A 86 4.35 8.80 5.85
C MET A 86 5.23 9.30 4.70
N LYS A 87 5.19 10.61 4.39
CA LYS A 87 6.00 11.27 3.33
C LYS A 87 6.04 10.50 2.00
N LEU A 88 4.91 9.91 1.63
CA LEU A 88 4.79 9.15 0.38
C LEU A 88 5.01 10.06 -0.84
N PRO A 89 5.45 9.51 -1.98
CA PRO A 89 5.54 10.27 -3.22
C PRO A 89 4.21 10.96 -3.58
N PHE A 90 4.30 12.15 -4.16
CA PHE A 90 3.13 12.96 -4.52
C PHE A 90 2.16 12.23 -5.46
N GLU A 91 2.70 11.44 -6.39
CA GLU A 91 1.95 10.47 -7.18
C GLU A 91 2.62 9.11 -7.01
N LEU A 92 1.86 8.13 -6.53
CA LEU A 92 2.27 6.73 -6.43
C LEU A 92 1.10 5.85 -6.86
N THR A 93 1.39 4.85 -7.68
CA THR A 93 0.46 3.82 -8.10
C THR A 93 1.15 2.47 -7.94
N ILE A 94 0.52 1.54 -7.23
CA ILE A 94 0.98 0.16 -7.07
C ILE A 94 -0.13 -0.75 -7.59
N TRP A 95 0.22 -1.63 -8.51
CA TRP A 95 -0.63 -2.73 -8.96
C TRP A 95 -0.21 -4.00 -8.23
N VAL A 96 -1.19 -4.67 -7.62
CA VAL A 96 -0.98 -5.90 -6.85
C VAL A 96 -1.87 -6.95 -7.48
N ASP A 97 -1.27 -7.71 -8.39
CA ASP A 97 -1.98 -8.62 -9.29
C ASP A 97 -1.41 -10.05 -9.15
N PRO A 98 -2.16 -11.09 -9.54
CA PRO A 98 -1.64 -12.45 -9.51
C PRO A 98 -0.32 -12.58 -10.27
N ASN A 99 0.72 -13.04 -9.56
CA ASN A 99 2.09 -13.23 -10.05
C ASN A 99 2.86 -11.94 -10.40
N GLU A 100 2.31 -10.74 -10.16
CA GLU A 100 2.98 -9.49 -10.48
C GLU A 100 2.68 -8.38 -9.46
N VAL A 101 3.73 -7.68 -9.02
CA VAL A 101 3.60 -6.42 -8.30
C VAL A 101 4.45 -5.39 -9.03
N CYS A 102 3.83 -4.31 -9.51
CA CYS A 102 4.53 -3.22 -10.16
C CYS A 102 4.14 -1.87 -9.56
N CYS A 103 5.08 -0.93 -9.58
CA CYS A 103 4.87 0.40 -9.05
C CYS A 103 5.34 1.48 -10.02
N ARG A 104 4.71 2.64 -9.93
CA ARG A 104 5.12 3.86 -10.61
C ARG A 104 4.92 5.03 -9.66
N TYR A 105 5.96 5.85 -9.49
CA TYR A 105 5.86 7.09 -8.75
C TYR A 105 6.70 8.20 -9.39
N VAL A 106 6.34 9.45 -9.10
CA VAL A 106 7.04 10.63 -9.62
C VAL A 106 8.11 11.06 -8.62
N LEU A 107 9.33 11.27 -9.13
CA LEU A 107 10.41 11.92 -8.39
C LEU A 107 10.34 13.43 -8.66
N ILE A 108 10.30 14.23 -7.59
CA ILE A 108 10.41 15.68 -7.67
C ILE A 108 11.87 16.00 -7.35
N TYR A 109 12.56 16.63 -8.30
CA TYR A 109 13.94 17.12 -8.17
C TYR A 109 13.96 18.63 -7.99
#